data_AF-A0A7Y7ILX9-F1
#
_entry.id   AF-A0A7Y7ILX9-F1
#
_cell.length_a   1.000
_cell.length_b   1.000
_cell.length_c   1.000
_cell.angle_alpha   90.00
_cell.angle_beta   90.00
_cell.angle_gamma   90.00
#
_symmetry.space_group_name_H-M   'P 1'
#
loop_
_entity.id
_entity.type
_entity.pdbx_description
1 polymer ?
#
loop_
_entity_poly.entity_id
_entity_poly.type
_entity_poly.pdbx_seq_one_letter_code
_entity_poly.pdbx_strand_id
1 'polypeptide(L)'
;MTGLDPEARREELEEAAGELRELCEDVPVPMQAKQYISYFCGSTEQSAAERSPRRQAFYAAIGRFRQACAALDGDFEAAGYVPREVASIGKESARFAALRQAIAAAAGDPG
;
A
#
# COMPACT_ATOMS: atom_id res chain seq x y z
N MET A 1 -26.20 -9.77 1.19
CA MET A 1 -24.90 -9.15 0.85
C MET A 1 -24.19 -10.13 -0.05
N THR A 2 -24.32 -9.96 -1.37
CA THR A 2 -23.62 -10.80 -2.34
C THR A 2 -22.15 -10.47 -2.23
N GLY A 3 -21.33 -11.42 -1.76
CA GLY A 3 -19.88 -11.29 -1.88
C GLY A 3 -19.55 -11.13 -3.35
N LEU A 4 -18.69 -10.16 -3.68
CA LEU A 4 -18.22 -9.95 -5.05
C LEU A 4 -17.71 -11.26 -5.64
N ASP A 5 -17.95 -11.50 -6.93
CA ASP A 5 -17.39 -12.65 -7.64
C ASP A 5 -15.84 -12.65 -7.53
N PRO A 6 -15.18 -13.83 -7.52
CA PRO A 6 -13.73 -13.92 -7.35
C PRO A 6 -12.90 -13.06 -8.33
N GLU A 7 -13.38 -12.92 -9.57
CA GLU A 7 -12.76 -12.08 -10.59
C GLU A 7 -12.80 -10.60 -10.22
N ALA A 8 -13.96 -10.08 -9.81
CA ALA A 8 -14.11 -8.69 -9.38
C ALA A 8 -13.24 -8.38 -8.14
N ARG A 9 -13.10 -9.33 -7.21
CA ARG A 9 -12.21 -9.18 -6.05
C ARG A 9 -10.73 -9.13 -6.43
N ARG A 10 -10.35 -9.88 -7.46
CA ARG A 10 -9.01 -9.82 -8.05
C ARG A 10 -8.76 -8.47 -8.72
N GLU A 11 -9.71 -7.95 -9.51
CA GLU A 11 -9.60 -6.63 -10.11
C GLU A 11 -9.40 -5.55 -9.02
N GLU A 12 -10.20 -5.57 -7.96
CA GLU A 12 -10.04 -4.64 -6.82
C GLU A 12 -8.66 -4.72 -6.16
N LEU A 13 -8.08 -5.92 -6.06
CA LEU A 13 -6.72 -6.09 -5.53
C LEU A 13 -5.67 -5.51 -6.49
N GLU A 14 -5.82 -5.72 -7.79
CA GLU A 14 -4.91 -5.21 -8.81
C GLU A 14 -4.98 -3.67 -8.93
N GLU A 15 -6.18 -3.09 -8.84
CA GLU A 15 -6.39 -1.65 -8.78
C GLU A 15 -5.74 -1.04 -7.54
N ALA A 16 -5.98 -1.61 -6.36
CA ALA A 16 -5.39 -1.12 -5.11
C ALA A 16 -3.85 -1.22 -5.12
N ALA A 17 -3.29 -2.27 -5.74
CA ALA A 17 -1.86 -2.39 -5.97
C ALA A 17 -1.36 -1.34 -6.99
N GLY A 18 -2.14 -1.03 -8.02
CA GLY A 18 -1.91 0.04 -8.98
C GLY A 18 -1.77 1.41 -8.32
N GLU A 19 -2.74 1.77 -7.49
CA GLU A 19 -2.76 3.03 -6.72
C GLU A 19 -1.51 3.18 -5.84
N LEU A 20 -1.10 2.10 -5.15
CA LEU A 20 0.14 2.12 -4.35
C LEU A 20 1.39 2.33 -5.20
N ARG A 21 1.46 1.73 -6.39
CA ARG A 21 2.58 1.89 -7.31
C ARG A 21 2.67 3.32 -7.84
N GLU A 22 1.53 3.91 -8.23
CA GLU A 22 1.44 5.30 -8.68
C GLU A 22 1.92 6.27 -7.59
N LEU A 23 1.41 6.13 -6.37
CA LEU A 23 1.83 6.96 -5.24
C LEU A 23 3.33 6.87 -4.92
N CYS A 24 3.98 5.79 -5.35
CA CYS A 24 5.39 5.51 -5.10
C CYS A 24 6.30 5.71 -6.33
N GLU A 25 5.78 6.15 -7.48
CA GLU A 25 6.54 6.15 -8.74
C GLU A 25 7.79 7.06 -8.68
N ASP A 26 7.66 8.21 -8.01
CA ASP A 26 8.73 9.19 -7.86
C ASP A 26 9.61 8.96 -6.60
N VAL A 27 9.43 7.84 -5.90
CA VAL A 27 10.30 7.51 -4.77
C VAL A 27 11.69 7.16 -5.29
N PRO A 28 12.75 7.88 -4.87
CA PRO A 28 14.08 7.65 -5.42
C PRO A 28 14.62 6.25 -5.07
N VAL A 29 15.46 5.70 -5.95
CA VAL A 29 16.22 4.49 -5.68
C VAL A 29 17.19 4.71 -4.50
N PRO A 30 17.45 3.69 -3.66
CA PRO A 30 17.06 2.28 -3.77
C PRO A 30 15.65 1.93 -3.25
N MET A 31 14.73 2.88 -3.08
CA MET A 31 13.36 2.63 -2.60
C MET A 31 13.32 1.85 -1.26
N GLN A 32 14.18 2.29 -0.33
CA GLN A 32 14.18 1.81 1.05
C GLN A 32 13.48 2.83 1.95
N ALA A 33 13.22 2.45 3.20
CA ALA A 33 12.46 3.27 4.15
C ALA A 33 12.92 4.75 4.19
N LYS A 34 14.23 5.03 4.11
CA LYS A 34 14.76 6.39 4.07
C LYS A 34 14.24 7.22 2.89
N GLN A 35 14.18 6.65 1.69
CA GLN A 35 13.70 7.36 0.49
C GLN A 35 12.20 7.61 0.58
N TYR A 36 11.43 6.65 1.10
CA TYR A 36 10.01 6.81 1.38
C TYR A 36 9.77 7.91 2.42
N ILE A 37 10.44 7.86 3.57
CA ILE A 37 10.32 8.89 4.62
C ILE A 37 10.66 10.26 4.04
N SER A 38 11.78 10.38 3.33
CA SER A 38 12.15 11.64 2.69
C SER A 38 11.05 12.11 1.74
N TYR A 39 10.55 11.26 0.85
CA TYR A 39 9.54 11.60 -0.16
C TYR A 39 8.17 11.98 0.44
N PHE A 40 7.73 11.29 1.49
CA PHE A 40 6.42 11.45 2.10
C PHE A 40 6.41 12.48 3.24
N CYS A 41 7.49 12.64 4.01
CA CYS A 41 7.48 13.51 5.20
C CYS A 41 8.06 14.90 4.97
N GLY A 42 8.93 15.10 3.97
CA GLY A 42 9.65 16.38 3.84
C GLY A 42 10.75 16.54 4.89
N SER A 43 11.43 17.70 4.87
CA SER A 43 12.57 17.99 5.76
C SER A 43 12.42 19.29 6.55
N THR A 44 11.40 20.09 6.22
CA THR A 44 11.01 21.33 6.93
C THR A 44 9.53 21.27 7.27
N GLU A 45 9.09 22.04 8.26
CA GLU A 45 7.67 22.11 8.65
C GLU A 45 6.75 22.44 7.46
N GLN A 46 7.16 23.41 6.62
CA GLN A 46 6.41 23.76 5.41
C GLN A 46 6.28 22.57 4.46
N SER A 47 7.39 21.91 4.12
CA SER A 47 7.36 20.75 3.22
C SER A 47 6.59 19.56 3.80
N ALA A 48 6.57 19.42 5.14
CA ALA A 48 5.81 18.38 5.82
C ALA A 48 4.31 18.61 5.74
N ALA A 49 3.87 19.88 5.86
CA ALA A 49 2.48 20.27 5.64
C ALA A 49 2.06 20.05 4.19
N GLU A 50 2.87 20.48 3.22
CA GLU A 50 2.62 20.30 1.78
C GLU A 50 2.52 18.82 1.37
N ARG A 51 3.27 17.93 2.03
CA ARG A 51 3.27 16.48 1.75
C ARG A 51 2.25 15.69 2.56
N SER A 52 1.59 16.30 3.54
CA SER A 52 0.57 15.63 4.36
C SER A 52 -0.55 14.98 3.53
N PRO A 53 -1.13 15.63 2.49
CA PRO A 53 -2.14 14.99 1.66
C PRO A 53 -1.63 13.73 0.96
N ARG A 54 -0.39 13.76 0.46
CA ARG A 54 0.26 12.60 -0.17
C ARG A 54 0.46 11.46 0.83
N ARG A 55 0.88 11.74 2.06
CA ARG A 55 0.99 10.71 3.12
C ARG A 55 -0.36 10.08 3.43
N GLN A 56 -1.40 10.90 3.57
CA GLN A 56 -2.75 10.42 3.87
C GLN A 56 -3.30 9.52 2.75
N ALA A 57 -3.09 9.91 1.49
CA ALA A 57 -3.44 9.08 0.33
C ALA A 57 -2.70 7.72 0.38
N PHE A 58 -1.40 7.72 0.69
CA PHE A 58 -0.63 6.48 0.86
C PHE A 58 -1.17 5.60 1.99
N TYR A 59 -1.53 6.17 3.14
CA TYR A 59 -2.12 5.39 4.24
C TYR A 59 -3.47 4.78 3.84
N ALA A 60 -4.31 5.54 3.14
CA ALA A 60 -5.61 5.08 2.66
C ALA A 60 -5.46 3.94 1.63
N ALA A 61 -4.57 4.11 0.65
CA ALA A 61 -4.27 3.09 -0.37
C ALA A 61 -3.77 1.77 0.26
N ILE A 62 -2.93 1.84 1.30
CA ILE A 62 -2.50 0.63 2.04
C ILE A 62 -3.70 -0.03 2.72
N GLY A 63 -4.61 0.76 3.30
CA GLY A 63 -5.85 0.26 3.89
C GLY A 63 -6.70 -0.50 2.87
N ARG A 64 -6.92 0.10 1.69
CA ARG A 64 -7.66 -0.51 0.57
C ARG A 64 -6.99 -1.80 0.11
N PHE A 65 -5.69 -1.79 -0.13
CA PHE A 65 -4.94 -2.97 -0.54
C PHE A 65 -5.05 -4.12 0.47
N ARG A 66 -4.94 -3.83 1.77
CA ARG A 66 -5.11 -4.84 2.82
C ARG A 66 -6.53 -5.39 2.88
N GLN A 67 -7.54 -4.56 2.68
CA GLN A 67 -8.94 -5.01 2.60
C GLN A 67 -9.18 -5.89 1.39
N ALA A 68 -8.64 -5.52 0.21
CA ALA A 68 -8.74 -6.34 -0.99
C ALA A 68 -8.04 -7.70 -0.82
N CYS A 69 -6.85 -7.74 -0.19
CA CYS A 69 -6.20 -9.00 0.16
C CYS A 69 -7.09 -9.86 1.07
N ALA A 70 -7.69 -9.27 2.10
CA ALA A 70 -8.56 -10.00 3.05
C ALA A 70 -9.86 -10.48 2.39
N ALA A 71 -10.38 -9.76 1.40
CA ALA A 71 -11.55 -10.16 0.64
C ALA A 71 -11.30 -11.41 -0.24
N LEU A 72 -10.04 -11.71 -0.56
CA LEU A 72 -9.60 -12.89 -1.31
C LEU A 72 -9.06 -14.01 -0.41
N ASP A 73 -9.02 -13.84 0.91
CA ASP A 73 -8.50 -14.85 1.82
C ASP A 73 -9.31 -16.16 1.70
N GLY A 74 -8.62 -17.26 1.39
CA GLY A 74 -9.24 -18.56 1.07
C GLY A 74 -9.77 -18.70 -0.38
N ASP A 75 -9.87 -17.61 -1.14
CA ASP A 75 -10.40 -17.58 -2.51
C ASP A 75 -9.36 -17.20 -3.58
N PHE A 76 -8.09 -17.03 -3.21
CA PHE A 76 -7.02 -16.66 -4.15
C PHE A 76 -6.92 -17.61 -5.35
N GLU A 77 -6.98 -18.93 -5.14
CA GLU A 77 -6.96 -19.92 -6.24
C GLU A 77 -8.22 -19.83 -7.11
N ALA A 78 -9.39 -19.62 -6.49
CA ALA A 78 -10.66 -19.45 -7.20
C ALA A 78 -10.69 -18.14 -8.03
N ALA A 79 -9.93 -17.13 -7.62
CA ALA A 79 -9.70 -15.90 -8.37
C ALA A 79 -8.58 -16.02 -9.42
N GLY A 80 -7.97 -17.21 -9.57
CA GLY A 80 -6.98 -17.50 -10.60
C GLY A 80 -5.52 -17.24 -10.21
N TYR A 81 -5.23 -16.92 -8.94
CA TYR A 81 -3.86 -16.73 -8.48
C TYR A 81 -3.15 -18.06 -8.23
N VAL A 82 -1.88 -18.14 -8.63
CA VAL A 82 -1.02 -19.27 -8.28
C VAL A 82 -0.31 -19.03 -6.93
N PRO A 83 0.14 -20.08 -6.22
CA PRO A 83 0.76 -19.93 -4.89
C PRO A 83 1.94 -18.95 -4.83
N ARG A 84 2.70 -18.82 -5.92
CA ARG A 84 3.80 -17.86 -6.04
C ARG A 84 3.32 -16.41 -5.99
N GLU A 85 2.19 -16.10 -6.62
CA GLU A 85 1.60 -14.76 -6.66
C GLU A 85 1.02 -14.40 -5.29
N VAL A 86 0.29 -15.32 -4.66
CA VAL A 86 -0.21 -15.16 -3.29
C VAL A 86 0.92 -14.86 -2.32
N ALA A 87 2.03 -15.59 -2.41
CA ALA A 87 3.22 -15.32 -1.60
C ALA A 87 3.86 -13.95 -1.89
N SER A 88 3.80 -13.47 -3.14
CA SER A 88 4.28 -12.15 -3.52
C SER A 88 3.41 -11.04 -2.95
N ILE A 89 2.08 -11.17 -3.06
CA ILE A 89 1.08 -10.26 -2.49
C ILE A 89 1.26 -10.16 -0.98
N GLY A 90 1.45 -11.29 -0.29
CA GLY A 90 1.71 -11.31 1.15
C GLY A 90 2.98 -10.55 1.55
N LYS A 91 4.08 -10.72 0.79
CA LYS A 91 5.33 -9.98 1.01
C LYS A 91 5.16 -8.49 0.76
N GLU A 92 4.40 -8.12 -0.26
CA GLU A 92 4.12 -6.73 -0.61
C GLU A 92 3.27 -6.05 0.47
N SER A 93 2.21 -6.72 0.95
CA SER A 93 1.37 -6.27 2.06
C SER A 93 2.19 -6.03 3.33
N ALA A 94 3.08 -6.96 3.68
CA ALA A 94 3.98 -6.80 4.83
C ALA A 94 4.97 -5.64 4.65
N ARG A 95 5.54 -5.48 3.45
CA ARG A 95 6.44 -4.37 3.13
C ARG A 95 5.75 -3.02 3.27
N PHE A 96 4.55 -2.86 2.71
CA PHE A 96 3.79 -1.61 2.82
C PHE A 96 3.35 -1.32 4.25
N ALA A 97 2.97 -2.33 5.03
CA ALA A 97 2.68 -2.15 6.45
C ALA A 97 3.89 -1.60 7.22
N ALA A 98 5.09 -2.15 6.97
CA ALA A 98 6.32 -1.65 7.57
C ALA A 98 6.66 -0.21 7.13
N LEU A 99 6.48 0.10 5.84
CA LEU A 99 6.68 1.46 5.33
C LEU A 99 5.71 2.46 5.96
N ARG A 100 4.43 2.11 6.11
CA ARG A 100 3.45 2.96 6.79
C ARG A 100 3.88 3.28 8.20
N GLN A 101 4.31 2.28 8.98
CA GLN A 101 4.80 2.50 10.35
C GLN A 101 6.02 3.44 10.37
N ALA A 102 6.99 3.22 9.49
CA ALA A 102 8.19 4.05 9.42
C ALA A 102 7.89 5.51 9.04
N ILE A 103 7.00 5.71 8.05
CA ILE A 103 6.57 7.05 7.62
C ILE A 103 5.76 7.74 8.71
N ALA A 104 4.80 7.04 9.33
CA ALA A 104 3.98 7.60 10.40
C ALA A 104 4.83 8.02 11.60
N ALA A 105 5.76 7.17 12.02
CA ALA A 105 6.70 7.49 13.09
C ALA A 105 7.57 8.72 12.77
N ALA A 106 8.07 8.83 11.54
CA ALA A 106 8.86 9.98 11.10
C ALA A 106 8.03 11.27 10.97
N ALA A 107 6.75 11.16 10.65
CA ALA A 107 5.83 12.29 10.54
C ALA A 107 5.19 12.70 11.88
N GLY A 108 5.28 11.85 12.92
CA GLY A 108 4.52 12.01 14.16
C GLY A 108 3.02 11.71 14.01
N ASP A 109 2.63 10.99 12.95
CA ASP A 109 1.26 10.57 12.69
C ASP A 109 0.92 9.29 13.50
N PRO A 110 -0.36 9.03 13.83
CA PRO A 110 -0.76 7.74 14.38
C PRO A 110 -0.51 6.61 13.38
N GLY A 111 0.20 5.58 13.86
CA GLY A 111 0.58 4.39 13.10
C GLY A 111 -0.49 3.34 12.97
#